data_AF-A0A455UGJ7-F1
#
_entry.id   AF-A0A455UGJ7-F1
#
_cell.length_a   1.000
_cell.length_b   1.000
_cell.length_c   1.000
_cell.angle_alpha   90.00
_cell.angle_beta   90.00
_cell.angle_gamma   90.00
#
_symmetry.space_group_name_H-M   'P 1'
#
loop_
_entity.id
_entity.type
_entity.pdbx_description
1 polymer ?
#
loop_
_entity_poly.entity_id
_entity_poly.type
_entity_poly.pdbx_seq_one_letter_code
_entity_poly.pdbx_strand_id
1 'polypeptide(L)'
;MVTSWPKNFPALGTGANDFARRVEQLSNGRMQIRVHGAGELVPALEVFDAVAAGTAEMGHSASYYWRGKVAASQFFTAVPFGMNTTEMNAWLYHGGGQELWDEIYANHNLKPFAVGNTGTQMAGWFKKEINSLEDMQG
;
A
#
# COMPACT_ATOMS: atom_id res chain seq x y z
N MET A 1 -0.78 -9.85 -10.04
CA MET A 1 -0.58 -8.84 -8.98
C MET A 1 0.89 -8.45 -8.92
N VAL A 2 1.21 -7.19 -9.20
CA VAL A 2 2.55 -6.62 -9.01
C VAL A 2 2.67 -5.99 -7.62
N THR A 3 3.85 -6.03 -7.01
CA THR A 3 4.04 -5.52 -5.64
C THR A 3 5.21 -4.54 -5.54
N SER A 4 5.13 -3.60 -4.59
CA SER A 4 6.24 -2.69 -4.27
C SER A 4 7.30 -3.31 -3.35
N TRP A 5 7.15 -4.59 -2.99
CA TRP A 5 7.99 -5.28 -2.00
C TRP A 5 8.92 -6.28 -2.69
N PRO A 6 10.10 -6.56 -2.13
CA PRO A 6 10.86 -7.74 -2.52
C PRO A 6 10.01 -9.00 -2.40
N LYS A 7 10.30 -10.00 -3.23
CA LYS A 7 9.60 -11.28 -3.20
C LYS A 7 9.67 -11.89 -1.79
N ASN A 8 8.52 -12.31 -1.27
CA ASN A 8 8.38 -12.90 0.07
C ASN A 8 8.90 -11.99 1.21
N PHE A 9 8.94 -10.67 1.02
CA PHE A 9 9.27 -9.75 2.10
C PHE A 9 8.34 -9.99 3.30
N PRO A 10 8.88 -10.19 4.52
CA PRO A 10 8.05 -10.51 5.68
C PRO A 10 6.94 -9.48 5.90
N ALA A 11 5.78 -9.96 6.32
CA ALA A 11 4.53 -9.21 6.48
C ALA A 11 3.94 -8.68 5.17
N LEU A 12 4.60 -7.75 4.47
CA LEU A 12 4.00 -7.07 3.31
C LEU A 12 3.96 -7.96 2.05
N GLY A 13 5.08 -8.61 1.73
CA GLY A 13 5.16 -9.52 0.59
C GLY A 13 4.44 -10.84 0.86
N THR A 14 4.59 -11.39 2.07
CA THR A 14 3.87 -12.60 2.48
C THR A 14 2.36 -12.37 2.57
N GLY A 15 1.92 -11.19 3.01
CA GLY A 15 0.50 -10.81 3.04
C GLY A 15 -0.13 -10.79 1.64
N ALA A 16 0.60 -10.30 0.63
CA ALA A 16 0.15 -10.35 -0.76
C ALA A 16 -0.03 -11.81 -1.26
N ASN A 17 0.89 -12.71 -0.91
CA ASN A 17 0.76 -14.14 -1.21
C ASN A 17 -0.44 -14.77 -0.49
N ASP A 18 -0.67 -14.41 0.77
CA ASP A 18 -1.80 -14.90 1.55
C ASP A 18 -3.15 -14.44 0.98
N PHE A 19 -3.23 -13.20 0.49
CA PHE A 19 -4.40 -12.71 -0.23
C PHE A 19 -4.65 -13.53 -1.49
N ALA A 20 -3.63 -13.72 -2.33
CA ALA A 20 -3.75 -14.53 -3.55
C ALA A 20 -4.25 -15.95 -3.27
N ARG A 21 -3.67 -16.61 -2.27
CA ARG A 21 -4.06 -17.95 -1.82
C ARG A 21 -5.50 -18.00 -1.30
N ARG A 22 -5.95 -17.00 -0.54
CA ARG A 22 -7.33 -16.93 -0.03
C ARG A 22 -8.34 -16.79 -1.17
N VAL A 23 -8.04 -15.96 -2.17
CA VAL A 23 -8.89 -15.79 -3.35
C VAL A 23 -9.02 -17.11 -4.12
N GLU A 24 -7.92 -17.82 -4.34
CA GLU A 24 -7.93 -19.13 -4.99
C GLU A 24 -8.79 -20.13 -4.20
N GLN A 25 -8.60 -20.22 -2.89
CA GLN A 25 -9.37 -21.11 -2.03
C GLN A 25 -10.87 -20.80 -2.03
N LEU A 26 -11.25 -19.54 -1.81
CA LEU A 26 -12.65 -19.10 -1.74
C LEU A 26 -13.36 -19.19 -3.10
N SER A 27 -12.61 -19.07 -4.20
CA SER A 27 -13.15 -19.22 -5.55
C SER A 27 -13.22 -20.66 -6.03
N ASN A 28 -12.74 -21.63 -5.25
CA ASN A 28 -12.54 -23.02 -5.65
C ASN A 28 -11.68 -23.12 -6.93
N GLY A 29 -10.57 -22.41 -6.97
CA GLY A 29 -9.59 -22.41 -8.06
C GLY A 29 -9.99 -21.60 -9.30
N ARG A 30 -11.18 -21.00 -9.33
CA ARG A 30 -11.68 -20.21 -10.48
C ARG A 30 -10.98 -18.87 -10.65
N MET A 31 -10.47 -18.30 -9.57
CA MET A 31 -9.70 -17.05 -9.58
C MET A 31 -8.31 -17.33 -9.03
N GLN A 32 -7.30 -17.17 -9.88
CA GLN A 32 -5.90 -17.37 -9.52
C GLN A 32 -5.14 -16.07 -9.69
N ILE A 33 -4.36 -15.70 -8.67
CA ILE A 33 -3.58 -14.46 -8.66
C ILE A 33 -2.10 -14.84 -8.60
N ARG A 34 -1.36 -14.57 -9.68
CA ARG A 34 0.10 -14.68 -9.67
C ARG A 34 0.70 -13.41 -9.05
N VAL A 35 1.53 -13.59 -8.02
CA VAL A 35 2.21 -12.49 -7.32
C VAL A 35 3.61 -12.31 -7.90
N HIS A 36 3.94 -11.07 -8.27
CA HIS A 36 5.25 -10.66 -8.74
C HIS A 36 5.90 -9.71 -7.73
N GLY A 37 7.11 -10.04 -7.32
CA GLY A 37 7.93 -9.16 -6.47
C GLY A 37 8.34 -7.89 -7.21
N ALA A 38 8.78 -6.89 -6.45
CA ALA A 38 9.36 -5.66 -7.00
C ALA A 38 10.46 -5.98 -8.03
N GLY A 39 10.37 -5.40 -9.21
CA GLY A 39 11.32 -5.59 -10.31
C GLY A 39 11.14 -6.86 -11.13
N GLU A 40 10.28 -7.81 -10.74
CA GLU A 40 10.02 -9.02 -11.55
C GLU A 40 9.19 -8.72 -12.80
N LEU A 41 8.27 -7.75 -12.72
CA LEU A 41 7.45 -7.30 -13.86
C LEU A 41 7.53 -5.79 -14.07
N VAL A 42 7.49 -5.02 -12.98
CA VAL A 42 7.64 -3.56 -12.99
C VAL A 42 8.49 -3.10 -11.81
N PRO A 43 9.18 -1.94 -11.92
CA PRO A 43 9.83 -1.28 -10.79
C PRO A 43 8.90 -1.09 -9.58
N ALA A 44 9.47 -1.07 -8.37
CA ALA A 44 8.71 -1.02 -7.12
C ALA A 44 7.75 0.19 -7.03
N LEU A 45 8.14 1.33 -7.61
CA LEU A 45 7.37 2.58 -7.63
C LEU A 45 6.58 2.79 -8.92
N GLU A 46 6.39 1.74 -9.73
CA GLU A 46 5.57 1.81 -10.95
C GLU A 46 4.27 1.01 -10.84
N VAL A 47 3.99 0.41 -9.67
CA VAL A 47 2.77 -0.38 -9.43
C VAL A 47 1.49 0.40 -9.76
N PHE A 48 1.40 1.68 -9.42
CA PHE A 48 0.24 2.51 -9.74
C PHE A 48 0.01 2.62 -11.25
N ASP A 49 1.05 2.96 -12.01
CA ASP A 49 0.95 3.16 -13.47
C ASP A 49 0.69 1.83 -14.18
N ALA A 50 1.34 0.75 -13.73
CA ALA A 50 1.17 -0.57 -14.29
C ALA A 50 -0.30 -1.03 -14.21
N VAL A 51 -0.98 -0.74 -13.10
CA VAL A 51 -2.40 -1.10 -12.94
C VAL A 51 -3.30 -0.11 -13.66
N ALA A 52 -3.04 1.20 -13.55
CA ALA A 52 -3.83 2.23 -14.22
C ALA A 52 -3.84 2.03 -15.75
N ALA A 53 -2.70 1.63 -16.33
CA ALA A 53 -2.53 1.34 -17.75
C ALA A 53 -2.99 -0.06 -18.18
N GLY A 54 -3.43 -0.91 -17.24
CA GLY A 54 -3.87 -2.28 -17.51
C GLY A 54 -2.73 -3.25 -17.86
N THR A 55 -1.46 -2.91 -17.60
CA THR A 55 -0.32 -3.83 -17.74
C THR A 55 -0.37 -4.95 -16.69
N ALA A 56 -0.96 -4.67 -15.52
CA ALA A 56 -1.31 -5.66 -14.50
C ALA A 56 -2.72 -5.42 -14.00
N GLU A 57 -3.49 -6.47 -13.72
CA GLU A 57 -4.89 -6.34 -13.28
C GLU A 57 -5.02 -5.81 -11.84
N MET A 58 -3.96 -5.93 -11.04
CA MET A 58 -3.95 -5.50 -9.64
C MET A 58 -2.54 -5.27 -9.11
N GLY A 59 -2.44 -4.42 -8.10
CA GLY A 59 -1.21 -4.05 -7.43
C GLY A 59 -1.34 -4.10 -5.91
N HIS A 60 -0.24 -4.42 -5.22
CA HIS A 60 -0.15 -4.30 -3.76
C HIS A 60 0.99 -3.35 -3.40
N SER A 61 0.64 -2.23 -2.78
CA SER A 61 1.57 -1.13 -2.49
C SER A 61 1.05 -0.29 -1.32
N ALA A 62 1.65 0.88 -1.11
CA ALA A 62 1.18 1.88 -0.16
C ALA A 62 0.86 3.19 -0.89
N SER A 63 -0.31 3.76 -0.60
CA SER A 63 -0.86 4.92 -1.32
C SER A 63 0.01 6.16 -1.22
N TYR A 64 0.72 6.37 -0.12
CA TYR A 64 1.62 7.52 0.05
C TYR A 64 2.79 7.56 -0.93
N TYR A 65 3.17 6.45 -1.58
CA TYR A 65 4.14 6.46 -2.67
C TYR A 65 3.67 7.27 -3.87
N TRP A 66 2.36 7.49 -4.00
CA TRP A 66 1.74 8.17 -5.13
C TRP A 66 1.47 9.65 -4.86
N ARG A 67 1.99 10.23 -3.77
CA ARG A 67 1.79 11.66 -3.43
C ARG A 67 2.13 12.59 -4.60
N GLY A 68 3.16 12.28 -5.38
CA GLY A 68 3.57 13.08 -6.54
C GLY A 68 2.59 13.04 -7.72
N LYS A 69 1.68 12.06 -7.75
CA LYS A 69 0.65 11.88 -8.78
C LYS A 69 -0.73 12.30 -8.28
N VAL A 70 -1.04 11.91 -7.04
CA VAL A 70 -2.28 12.16 -6.35
C VAL A 70 -1.93 12.70 -4.97
N ALA A 71 -1.97 14.02 -4.80
CA ALA A 71 -1.53 14.66 -3.56
C ALA A 71 -2.25 14.12 -2.31
N ALA A 72 -3.53 13.74 -2.45
CA ALA A 72 -4.34 13.20 -1.37
C ALA A 72 -4.08 11.71 -1.06
N SER A 73 -3.31 10.98 -1.88
CA SER A 73 -3.14 9.53 -1.72
C SER A 73 -2.52 9.13 -0.38
N GLN A 74 -1.71 10.01 0.20
CA GLN A 74 -1.06 9.81 1.50
C GLN A 74 -2.05 9.61 2.65
N PHE A 75 -3.24 10.23 2.58
CA PHE A 75 -4.27 10.08 3.61
C PHE A 75 -4.83 8.66 3.68
N PHE A 76 -4.68 7.85 2.62
CA PHE A 76 -5.09 6.45 2.57
C PHE A 76 -3.97 5.48 2.96
N THR A 77 -2.90 5.97 3.59
CA THR A 77 -1.94 5.11 4.26
C THR A 77 -1.59 5.62 5.64
N ALA A 78 -0.97 6.80 5.72
CA ALA A 78 -0.54 7.41 6.96
C ALA A 78 -0.11 8.85 6.71
N VAL A 79 -0.38 9.71 7.69
CA VAL A 79 0.20 11.05 7.81
C VAL A 79 0.82 11.20 9.20
N PRO A 80 1.89 12.02 9.36
CA PRO A 80 2.46 12.29 10.68
C PRO A 80 1.39 12.81 11.65
N PHE A 81 1.38 12.27 12.88
CA PHE A 81 0.38 12.59 13.91
C PHE A 81 -1.07 12.28 13.50
N GLY A 82 -1.26 11.36 12.56
CA GLY A 82 -2.57 10.89 12.12
C GLY A 82 -3.16 9.79 12.99
N MET A 83 -4.13 9.09 12.40
CA MET A 83 -4.89 8.01 13.03
C MET A 83 -4.03 6.77 13.31
N ASN A 84 -4.36 6.05 14.39
CA ASN A 84 -3.88 4.69 14.62
C ASN A 84 -4.61 3.68 13.72
N THR A 85 -4.22 2.40 13.78
CA THR A 85 -4.82 1.33 12.95
C THR A 85 -6.33 1.20 13.13
N THR A 86 -6.82 1.27 14.36
CA THR A 86 -8.26 1.12 14.67
C THR A 86 -9.05 2.29 14.11
N GLU A 87 -8.56 3.51 14.31
CA GLU A 87 -9.17 4.75 13.81
C GLU A 87 -9.17 4.79 12.28
N MET A 88 -8.05 4.44 11.64
CA MET A 88 -7.92 4.39 10.19
C MET A 88 -8.92 3.39 9.59
N ASN A 89 -9.02 2.20 10.16
CA ASN A 89 -9.99 1.20 9.72
C ASN A 89 -11.43 1.67 9.94
N ALA A 90 -11.72 2.28 11.09
CA ALA A 90 -13.06 2.84 11.36
C ALA A 90 -13.44 3.91 10.33
N TRP A 91 -12.52 4.82 10.01
CA TRP A 91 -12.75 5.84 8.99
C TRP A 91 -12.95 5.24 7.59
N LEU A 92 -12.07 4.32 7.17
CA LEU A 92 -12.17 3.70 5.85
C LEU A 92 -13.46 2.90 5.68
N TYR A 93 -13.84 2.08 6.66
CA TYR A 93 -14.98 1.17 6.53
C TYR A 93 -16.32 1.77 6.94
N HIS A 94 -16.33 2.80 7.78
CA HIS A 94 -17.56 3.33 8.39
C HIS A 94 -17.64 4.86 8.43
N GLY A 95 -16.55 5.57 8.10
CA GLY A 95 -16.46 7.03 8.20
C GLY A 95 -16.35 7.76 6.87
N GLY A 96 -16.65 7.11 5.74
CA GLY A 96 -16.60 7.72 4.41
C GLY A 96 -15.22 7.67 3.73
N GLY A 97 -14.23 7.03 4.35
CA GLY A 97 -12.86 7.03 3.85
C GLY A 97 -12.68 6.23 2.56
N GLN A 98 -13.39 5.11 2.41
CA GLN A 98 -13.33 4.31 1.19
C GLN A 98 -13.98 5.04 -0.01
N GLU A 99 -15.08 5.75 0.21
CA GLU A 99 -15.78 6.53 -0.82
C GLU A 99 -14.89 7.66 -1.35
N LEU A 100 -14.20 8.37 -0.45
CA LEU A 100 -13.22 9.39 -0.82
C LEU A 100 -12.04 8.77 -1.60
N TRP A 101 -11.58 7.59 -1.19
CA TRP A 101 -10.50 6.91 -1.87
C TRP A 101 -10.90 6.49 -3.29
N ASP A 102 -12.09 5.91 -3.42
CA ASP A 102 -12.68 5.50 -4.70
C ASP A 102 -12.83 6.68 -5.66
N GLU A 103 -13.40 7.80 -5.20
CA GLU A 103 -13.62 9.00 -6.02
C GLU A 103 -12.30 9.52 -6.59
N ILE A 104 -11.26 9.59 -5.75
CA ILE A 104 -9.96 10.11 -6.16
C ILE A 104 -9.29 9.16 -7.15
N TYR A 105 -9.30 7.84 -6.88
CA TYR A 105 -8.61 6.84 -7.70
C TYR A 105 -9.36 6.49 -8.99
N ALA A 106 -10.67 6.74 -9.07
CA ALA A 106 -11.47 6.54 -10.28
C ALA A 106 -10.93 7.37 -11.47
N ASN A 107 -10.41 8.57 -11.21
CA ASN A 107 -9.77 9.42 -12.23
C ASN A 107 -8.52 8.80 -12.86
N HIS A 108 -8.01 7.71 -12.27
CA HIS A 108 -6.80 7.01 -12.69
C HIS A 108 -7.08 5.57 -13.12
N ASN A 109 -8.35 5.20 -13.35
CA ASN A 109 -8.74 3.84 -13.71
C ASN A 109 -8.35 2.80 -12.63
N LEU A 110 -8.45 3.20 -11.35
CA LEU A 110 -8.09 2.35 -10.22
C LEU A 110 -9.26 2.20 -9.24
N LYS A 111 -9.38 0.99 -8.69
CA LYS A 111 -10.26 0.68 -7.56
C LYS A 111 -9.41 0.25 -6.35
N PRO A 112 -9.26 1.11 -5.34
CA PRO A 112 -8.42 0.80 -4.19
C PRO A 112 -9.16 0.03 -3.10
N PHE A 113 -8.42 -0.73 -2.30
CA PHE A 113 -8.92 -1.40 -1.10
C PHE A 113 -7.85 -1.43 -0.01
N ALA A 114 -8.27 -1.32 1.25
CA ALA A 114 -7.41 -1.61 2.39
C ALA A 114 -7.23 -3.13 2.56
N VAL A 115 -5.97 -3.58 2.57
CA VAL A 115 -5.62 -5.01 2.63
C VAL A 115 -4.56 -5.34 3.69
N GLY A 116 -4.21 -4.37 4.54
CA GLY A 116 -3.25 -4.57 5.63
C GLY A 116 -2.92 -3.28 6.37
N ASN A 117 -2.34 -3.42 7.56
CA ASN A 117 -1.84 -2.31 8.36
C ASN A 117 -0.65 -2.78 9.21
N THR A 118 0.41 -1.98 9.31
CA THR A 118 1.62 -2.33 10.08
C THR A 118 1.56 -1.97 11.55
N GLY A 119 0.53 -1.24 11.98
CA GLY A 119 0.55 -0.57 13.27
C GLY A 119 1.51 0.61 13.29
N THR A 120 1.78 1.10 14.49
CA THR A 120 2.78 2.14 14.74
C THR A 120 4.15 1.64 14.31
N GLN A 121 4.79 2.35 13.38
CA GLN A 121 6.16 2.07 12.97
C GLN A 121 7.17 2.74 13.91
N MET A 122 8.33 2.12 14.04
CA MET A 122 9.47 2.74 14.72
C MET A 122 10.03 3.90 13.89
N ALA A 123 10.62 4.89 14.55
CA ALA A 123 11.05 6.15 13.93
C ALA A 123 12.27 6.05 12.99
N GLY A 124 12.86 4.87 12.85
CA GLY A 124 14.00 4.61 11.95
C GLY A 124 15.20 4.00 12.66
N TRP A 125 16.32 4.00 11.95
CA TRP A 125 17.61 3.48 12.42
C TRP A 125 18.67 4.57 12.25
N PHE A 126 19.33 4.96 13.34
CA PHE A 126 20.27 6.08 13.35
C PHE A 126 21.66 5.63 13.80
N LYS A 127 22.70 6.20 13.20
CA LYS A 127 24.10 5.92 13.57
C LYS A 127 24.56 6.66 14.83
N LYS A 128 23.83 7.70 15.22
CA LYS A 128 24.08 8.57 16.37
C LYS A 128 22.75 8.88 17.06
N GLU A 129 22.82 9.24 18.34
CA GLU A 129 21.65 9.73 19.08
C GLU A 129 21.14 11.06 18.48
N ILE A 130 19.84 11.31 18.62
CA ILE A 130 19.18 12.55 18.23
C ILE A 130 18.58 13.15 19.51
N ASN A 131 19.20 14.21 20.01
CA ASN A 131 18.81 14.89 21.24
C ASN A 131 18.19 16.27 20.96
N SER A 132 18.47 16.86 19.80
CA SER A 132 17.90 18.15 19.40
C SER A 132 17.66 18.25 17.88
N LEU A 133 17.09 19.38 17.44
CA LEU A 133 16.85 19.64 16.02
C LEU A 133 18.15 19.81 15.23
N GLU A 134 19.22 20.25 15.87
CA GLU A 134 20.54 20.39 15.28
C GLU A 134 21.10 19.03 14.82
N ASP A 135 20.80 17.94 15.54
CA ASP A 135 21.23 16.59 15.17
C ASP A 135 20.55 16.06 13.90
N MET A 136 19.49 16.74 13.43
CA MET A 136 18.77 16.40 12.20
C MET A 136 19.20 17.23 10.98
N GLN A 137 20.10 18.19 11.14
CA GLN A 137 20.64 18.98 10.03
C GLN A 137 21.66 18.14 9.25
N GLY A 138 21.52 18.17 7.91
CA GLY A 138 22.19 17.25 6.96
C GLY A 138 23.71 17.16 7.06
#